data_AF-A0A3A4RWZ8-F1
#
_entry.id   AF-A0A3A4RWZ8-F1
#
_cell.length_a   1.000
_cell.length_b   1.000
_cell.length_c   1.000
_cell.angle_alpha   90.00
_cell.angle_beta   90.00
_cell.angle_gamma   90.00
#
_symmetry.space_group_name_H-M   'P 1'
#
loop_
_entity.id
_entity.type
_entity.pdbx_description
1 polymer ?
#
loop_
_entity_poly.entity_id
_entity_poly.type
_entity_poly.pdbx_seq_one_letter_code
_entity_poly.pdbx_strand_id
1 'polypeptide(L)'
;MLHILRPEIFQSGKDGNGDGMQSFLKSIHLETREKDAFVVHALFSLICILMIVAPVNVRTGIRLFVLVIVYDLILVFVGWFRKDRDWLQLWIFVSILSLFQVFPDWFLSAQLKILVFPEDGLFKIGTVSGYMMGLWTIPLFIIVFVGEQMEKRFSSGKAALGVGFLSLIMFGGSEQTLWMLESWYARNVTMVGHVAIYILIPEIILGLATWYGYKMVKSRNVLYKTIAAFGIMQLYLGSAAYFYFVLETLVRS
;
A
#
# COMPACT_ATOMS: atom_id res chain seq x y z
N MET A 1 -50.95 -41.65 23.77
CA MET A 1 -50.81 -43.11 23.58
C MET A 1 -51.20 -43.41 22.13
N LEU A 2 -50.29 -44.02 21.36
CA LEU A 2 -50.39 -44.57 20.00
C LEU A 2 -50.33 -43.63 18.76
N HIS A 3 -49.10 -43.54 18.23
CA HIS A 3 -48.66 -43.70 16.84
C HIS A 3 -49.71 -43.88 15.72
N ILE A 4 -49.60 -43.07 14.65
CA ILE A 4 -49.59 -43.56 13.25
C ILE A 4 -48.58 -42.76 12.42
N LEU A 5 -47.75 -43.51 11.69
CA LEU A 5 -46.59 -43.16 10.88
C LEU A 5 -46.92 -42.33 9.63
N ARG A 6 -46.02 -41.43 9.21
CA ARG A 6 -45.83 -41.08 7.79
C ARG A 6 -44.37 -41.30 7.39
N PRO A 7 -44.11 -41.93 6.24
CA PRO A 7 -42.77 -42.29 5.81
C PRO A 7 -42.05 -41.10 5.18
N GLU A 8 -40.72 -41.19 5.25
CA GLU A 8 -39.70 -40.33 4.68
C GLU A 8 -39.94 -40.00 3.20
N ILE A 9 -39.77 -38.72 2.82
CA ILE A 9 -39.12 -38.39 1.55
C ILE A 9 -37.83 -37.67 1.89
N PHE A 10 -36.80 -38.49 2.00
CA PHE A 10 -35.39 -38.13 1.95
C PHE A 10 -35.13 -37.48 0.58
N GLN A 11 -35.15 -36.15 0.49
CA GLN A 11 -34.43 -35.47 -0.58
C GLN A 11 -32.94 -35.46 -0.20
N SER A 12 -32.32 -36.59 -0.51
CA SER A 12 -30.90 -36.83 -0.57
C SER A 12 -30.20 -35.68 -1.30
N GLY A 13 -29.29 -35.01 -0.60
CA GLY A 13 -28.36 -34.07 -1.19
C GLY A 13 -27.57 -34.69 -2.33
N LYS A 14 -27.61 -34.03 -3.49
CA LYS A 14 -26.63 -34.13 -4.56
C LYS A 14 -26.74 -32.85 -5.38
N ASP A 15 -26.14 -31.76 -4.91
CA ASP A 15 -25.84 -30.57 -5.73
C ASP A 15 -24.73 -29.68 -5.09
N GLY A 16 -23.88 -30.23 -4.21
CA GLY A 16 -22.93 -29.43 -3.43
C GLY A 16 -21.51 -29.27 -4.02
N ASN A 17 -21.14 -30.05 -5.05
CA ASN A 17 -19.73 -30.15 -5.46
C ASN A 17 -19.39 -29.45 -6.79
N GLY A 18 -20.40 -29.10 -7.60
CA GLY A 18 -20.22 -28.36 -8.86
C GLY A 18 -20.07 -26.85 -8.65
N ASP A 19 -20.86 -26.29 -7.73
CA ASP A 19 -20.86 -24.85 -7.43
C ASP A 19 -19.58 -24.38 -6.73
N GLY A 20 -19.01 -25.20 -5.84
CA GLY A 20 -17.76 -24.87 -5.15
C GLY A 20 -16.58 -24.77 -6.11
N MET A 21 -16.46 -25.72 -7.05
CA MET A 21 -15.38 -25.73 -8.05
C MET A 21 -15.55 -24.59 -9.07
N GLN A 22 -16.77 -24.33 -9.56
CA GLN A 22 -17.00 -23.21 -10.49
C GLN A 22 -16.82 -21.85 -9.82
N SER A 23 -17.28 -21.70 -8.57
CA SER A 23 -17.04 -20.51 -7.74
C SER A 23 -15.54 -20.29 -7.49
N PHE A 24 -14.81 -21.36 -7.18
CA PHE A 24 -13.36 -21.32 -7.00
C PHE A 24 -12.63 -20.98 -8.31
N LEU A 25 -12.99 -21.58 -9.44
CA LEU A 25 -12.39 -21.27 -10.74
C LEU A 25 -12.70 -19.82 -11.18
N LYS A 26 -13.91 -19.32 -10.92
CA LYS A 26 -14.27 -17.91 -11.13
C LYS A 26 -13.47 -16.98 -10.22
N SER A 27 -13.12 -17.42 -9.01
CA SER A 27 -12.25 -16.68 -8.10
C SER A 27 -10.80 -16.55 -8.60
N ILE A 28 -10.33 -17.46 -9.47
CA ILE A 28 -8.97 -17.46 -10.04
C ILE A 28 -8.87 -16.63 -11.33
N HIS A 29 -9.97 -16.42 -12.06
CA HIS A 29 -9.92 -15.64 -13.29
C HIS A 29 -9.75 -14.14 -13.02
N LEU A 30 -8.69 -13.55 -13.58
CA LEU A 30 -8.44 -12.11 -13.47
C LEU A 30 -9.46 -11.32 -14.30
N GLU A 31 -10.07 -10.31 -13.67
CA GLU A 31 -10.89 -9.30 -14.35
C GLU A 31 -10.00 -8.38 -15.21
N THR A 32 -10.59 -7.70 -16.20
CA THR A 32 -9.85 -6.78 -17.09
C THR A 32 -9.04 -5.74 -16.31
N ARG A 33 -9.63 -5.18 -15.25
CA ARG A 33 -8.97 -4.18 -14.40
C ARG A 33 -7.76 -4.75 -13.64
N GLU A 34 -7.83 -6.01 -13.22
CA GLU A 34 -6.71 -6.70 -12.57
C GLU A 34 -5.60 -7.05 -13.56
N LYS A 35 -5.96 -7.41 -14.80
CA LYS A 35 -4.99 -7.60 -15.89
C LYS A 35 -4.27 -6.30 -16.20
N ASP A 36 -4.99 -5.18 -16.29
CA ASP A 36 -4.41 -3.86 -16.50
C ASP A 36 -3.47 -3.48 -15.34
N ALA A 37 -3.88 -3.72 -14.09
CA ALA A 37 -3.00 -3.53 -12.93
C ALA A 37 -1.74 -4.38 -13.02
N PHE A 38 -1.86 -5.67 -13.32
CA PHE A 38 -0.71 -6.55 -13.46
C PHE A 38 0.25 -6.04 -14.54
N VAL A 39 -0.26 -5.69 -15.73
CA VAL A 39 0.55 -5.18 -16.84
C VAL A 39 1.25 -3.88 -16.47
N VAL A 40 0.54 -2.92 -15.87
CA VAL A 40 1.12 -1.64 -15.43
C VAL A 40 2.29 -1.86 -14.48
N HIS A 41 2.12 -2.67 -13.45
CA HIS A 41 3.16 -2.87 -12.44
C HIS A 41 4.31 -3.74 -12.97
N ALA A 42 4.04 -4.70 -13.87
CA ALA A 42 5.09 -5.47 -14.53
C ALA A 42 5.96 -4.59 -15.44
N LEU A 43 5.33 -3.73 -16.25
CA LEU A 43 6.05 -2.77 -17.10
C LEU A 43 6.81 -1.74 -16.27
N PHE A 44 6.19 -1.21 -15.20
CA PHE A 44 6.87 -0.28 -14.32
C PHE A 44 8.06 -0.93 -13.60
N SER A 45 7.93 -2.18 -13.16
CA SER A 45 9.04 -2.94 -12.56
C SER A 45 10.19 -3.11 -13.56
N LEU A 46 9.89 -3.38 -14.84
CA LEU A 46 10.91 -3.43 -15.88
C LEU A 46 11.61 -2.06 -16.06
N ILE A 47 10.86 -0.97 -16.06
CA ILE A 47 11.42 0.40 -16.12
C ILE A 47 12.34 0.65 -14.92
N CYS A 48 11.92 0.29 -13.70
CA CYS A 48 12.75 0.40 -12.50
C CYS A 48 14.05 -0.39 -12.63
N ILE A 49 13.98 -1.65 -13.06
CA ILE A 49 15.17 -2.51 -13.25
C ILE A 49 16.11 -1.88 -14.28
N LEU A 50 15.59 -1.46 -15.43
CA LEU A 50 16.39 -0.83 -16.48
C LEU A 50 17.05 0.44 -15.97
N MET A 51 16.34 1.26 -15.19
CA MET A 51 16.85 2.54 -14.69
C MET A 51 17.87 2.39 -13.54
N ILE A 52 17.76 1.31 -12.76
CA ILE A 52 18.73 0.97 -11.71
C ILE A 52 19.99 0.35 -12.33
N VAL A 53 19.85 -0.57 -13.29
CA VAL A 53 20.96 -1.31 -13.90
C VAL A 53 21.69 -0.51 -14.97
N ALA A 54 21.01 0.42 -15.66
CA ALA A 54 21.66 1.20 -16.70
C ALA A 54 22.82 2.03 -16.12
N PRO A 55 24.01 2.02 -16.77
CA PRO A 55 25.21 2.71 -16.29
C PRO A 55 25.13 4.22 -16.60
N VAL A 56 24.03 4.86 -16.23
CA VAL A 56 23.81 6.29 -16.44
C VAL A 56 24.31 7.02 -15.20
N ASN A 57 25.21 7.99 -15.35
CA ASN A 57 25.73 8.77 -14.21
C ASN A 57 24.73 9.87 -13.77
N VAL A 58 23.52 9.46 -13.37
CA VAL A 58 22.50 10.33 -12.80
C VAL A 58 22.44 10.09 -11.30
N ARG A 59 22.34 11.16 -10.51
CA ARG A 59 22.23 11.09 -9.05
C ARG A 59 20.94 10.38 -8.62
N THR A 60 21.01 9.61 -7.53
CA THR A 60 19.92 8.76 -7.04
C THR A 60 18.59 9.50 -6.89
N GLY A 61 18.60 10.68 -6.26
CA GLY A 61 17.37 11.43 -5.98
C GLY A 61 16.62 11.80 -7.26
N ILE A 62 17.36 12.21 -8.30
CA ILE A 62 16.79 12.49 -9.62
C ILE A 62 16.22 11.23 -10.26
N ARG A 63 16.91 10.09 -10.14
CA ARG A 63 16.41 8.82 -10.68
C ARG A 63 15.08 8.43 -10.05
N LEU A 64 15.02 8.43 -8.72
CA LEU A 64 13.81 8.08 -7.99
C LEU A 64 12.68 9.06 -8.29
N PHE A 65 12.98 10.36 -8.39
CA PHE A 65 12.00 11.38 -8.75
C PHE A 65 11.36 11.13 -10.12
N VAL A 66 12.18 10.82 -11.12
CA VAL A 66 11.69 10.49 -12.46
C VAL A 66 10.84 9.22 -12.44
N LEU A 67 11.26 8.17 -11.71
CA LEU A 67 10.46 6.94 -11.56
C LEU A 67 9.10 7.21 -10.92
N VAL A 68 9.06 8.04 -9.87
CA VAL A 68 7.81 8.44 -9.21
C VAL A 68 6.89 9.17 -10.20
N ILE A 69 7.41 10.18 -10.91
CA ILE A 69 6.63 10.89 -11.93
C ILE A 69 6.10 9.94 -13.00
N VAL A 70 6.96 9.06 -13.52
CA VAL A 70 6.57 8.08 -14.54
C VAL A 70 5.47 7.17 -14.04
N TYR A 71 5.56 6.68 -12.80
CA TYR A 71 4.52 5.84 -12.20
C TYR A 71 3.17 6.56 -12.11
N ASP A 72 3.14 7.75 -11.50
CA ASP A 72 1.91 8.54 -11.36
C ASP A 72 1.29 8.87 -12.72
N LEU A 73 2.11 9.23 -13.71
CA LEU A 73 1.64 9.47 -15.07
C LEU A 73 1.04 8.21 -15.69
N ILE A 74 1.69 7.05 -15.57
CA ILE A 74 1.16 5.78 -16.08
C ILE A 74 -0.22 5.50 -15.47
N LEU A 75 -0.39 5.68 -14.16
CA LEU A 75 -1.68 5.47 -13.50
C LEU A 75 -2.77 6.40 -14.06
N VAL A 76 -2.46 7.69 -14.24
CA VAL A 76 -3.39 8.66 -14.83
C VAL A 76 -3.74 8.29 -16.27
N PHE A 77 -2.74 8.01 -17.10
CA PHE A 77 -2.94 7.70 -18.51
C PHE A 77 -3.77 6.43 -18.70
N VAL A 78 -3.48 5.37 -17.95
CA VAL A 78 -4.23 4.12 -18.01
C VAL A 78 -5.67 4.32 -17.56
N GLY A 79 -5.89 4.97 -16.40
CA GLY A 79 -7.24 5.24 -15.90
C GLY A 79 -8.06 6.09 -16.87
N TRP A 80 -7.45 7.10 -17.47
CA TRP A 80 -8.10 7.96 -18.47
C TRP A 80 -8.41 7.21 -19.77
N PHE A 81 -7.44 6.49 -20.32
CA PHE A 81 -7.60 5.74 -21.57
C PHE A 81 -8.64 4.61 -21.46
N ARG A 82 -8.66 3.91 -20.32
CA ARG A 82 -9.66 2.88 -20.00
C ARG A 82 -11.02 3.46 -19.59
N LYS A 83 -11.12 4.78 -19.41
CA LYS A 83 -12.29 5.48 -18.85
C LYS A 83 -12.71 4.89 -17.49
N ASP A 84 -11.76 4.39 -16.72
CA ASP A 84 -11.99 3.77 -15.43
C ASP A 84 -11.99 4.83 -14.33
N ARG A 85 -13.19 5.21 -13.90
CA ARG A 85 -13.37 6.23 -12.87
C ARG A 85 -12.86 5.76 -11.51
N ASP A 86 -13.04 4.49 -11.15
CA ASP A 86 -12.63 3.97 -9.85
C ASP A 86 -11.10 3.93 -9.74
N TRP A 87 -10.42 3.58 -10.84
CA TRP A 87 -8.96 3.67 -10.95
C TRP A 87 -8.45 5.10 -10.71
N LEU A 88 -9.06 6.08 -11.38
CA LEU A 88 -8.68 7.48 -11.22
C LEU A 88 -9.03 8.02 -9.82
N GLN A 89 -10.16 7.63 -9.24
CA GLN A 89 -10.52 8.02 -7.87
C GLN A 89 -9.54 7.45 -6.85
N LEU A 90 -9.07 6.22 -7.06
CA LEU A 90 -8.05 5.60 -6.23
C LEU A 90 -6.74 6.37 -6.34
N TRP A 91 -6.24 6.59 -7.57
CA TRP A 91 -5.03 7.36 -7.81
C TRP A 91 -5.10 8.74 -7.14
N ILE A 92 -6.15 9.53 -7.36
CA ILE A 92 -6.33 10.84 -6.72
C ILE A 92 -6.20 10.74 -5.19
N PHE A 93 -6.87 9.75 -4.59
CA PHE A 93 -6.85 9.59 -3.13
C PHE A 93 -5.45 9.27 -2.61
N VAL A 94 -4.77 8.28 -3.20
CA VAL A 94 -3.44 7.86 -2.71
C VAL A 94 -2.35 8.88 -3.05
N SER A 95 -2.46 9.63 -4.16
CA SER A 95 -1.52 10.70 -4.47
C SER A 95 -1.64 11.85 -3.48
N ILE A 96 -2.86 12.25 -3.09
CA ILE A 96 -3.05 13.26 -2.03
C ILE A 96 -2.46 12.76 -0.71
N LEU A 97 -2.73 11.51 -0.34
CA LEU A 97 -2.14 10.91 0.86
C LEU A 97 -0.61 10.89 0.78
N SER A 98 -0.04 10.55 -0.38
CA SER A 98 1.41 10.53 -0.57
C SER A 98 2.05 11.90 -0.37
N LEU A 99 1.38 12.99 -0.76
CA LEU A 99 1.88 14.34 -0.46
C LEU A 99 1.94 14.60 1.04
N PHE A 100 0.94 14.12 1.79
CA PHE A 100 0.93 14.25 3.25
C PHE A 100 1.96 13.36 3.95
N GLN A 101 2.36 12.23 3.36
CA GLN A 101 3.34 11.32 3.98
C GLN A 101 4.74 11.93 4.17
N VAL A 102 5.04 13.06 3.51
CA VAL A 102 6.26 13.84 3.78
C VAL A 102 6.34 14.28 5.25
N PHE A 103 5.21 14.57 5.90
CA PHE A 103 5.20 15.05 7.29
C PHE A 103 5.64 13.96 8.29
N PRO A 104 5.10 12.73 8.26
CA PRO A 104 5.64 11.60 9.02
C PRO A 104 7.14 11.39 8.82
N ASP A 105 7.60 11.34 7.57
CA ASP A 105 9.01 11.11 7.25
C ASP A 105 9.91 12.24 7.79
N TRP A 106 9.42 13.48 7.70
CA TRP A 106 10.11 14.64 8.24
C TRP A 106 10.17 14.59 9.76
N PHE A 107 9.09 14.19 10.43
CA PHE A 107 9.08 14.02 11.88
C PHE A 107 10.08 12.93 12.33
N LEU A 108 10.06 11.76 11.70
CA LEU A 108 10.98 10.66 12.03
C LEU A 108 12.45 11.06 11.83
N SER A 109 12.74 11.85 10.79
CA SER A 109 14.11 12.25 10.45
C SER A 109 14.61 13.47 11.21
N ALA A 110 13.80 14.52 11.38
CA ALA A 110 14.23 15.76 12.05
C ALA A 110 14.01 15.72 13.55
N GLN A 111 12.85 15.24 14.01
CA GLN A 111 12.48 15.28 15.43
C GLN A 111 13.02 14.07 16.19
N LEU A 112 12.78 12.86 15.70
CA LEU A 112 13.27 11.64 16.35
C LEU A 112 14.71 11.30 15.96
N LYS A 113 15.21 11.82 14.83
CA LYS A 113 16.56 11.59 14.31
C LYS A 113 16.87 10.10 14.07
N ILE A 114 15.85 9.30 13.78
CA ILE A 114 15.96 7.85 13.54
C ILE A 114 15.87 7.46 12.07
N LEU A 115 15.49 8.38 11.20
CA LEU A 115 15.42 8.19 9.75
C LEU A 115 16.38 9.15 9.06
N VAL A 116 17.15 8.68 8.08
CA VAL A 116 18.11 9.49 7.33
C VAL A 116 17.81 9.42 5.84
N PHE A 117 17.73 10.60 5.21
CA PHE A 117 17.70 10.76 3.76
C PHE A 117 19.03 11.40 3.31
N PRO A 118 19.95 10.65 2.70
CA PRO A 118 21.25 11.14 2.25
C PRO A 118 21.15 12.29 1.23
N GLU A 119 22.26 13.00 1.02
CA GLU A 119 22.37 13.93 -0.10
C GLU A 119 22.34 13.16 -1.43
N ASP A 120 21.24 13.30 -2.14
CA ASP A 120 20.89 12.47 -3.31
C ASP A 120 20.83 13.29 -4.61
N GLY A 121 21.15 14.58 -4.52
CA GLY A 121 21.15 15.52 -5.65
C GLY A 121 19.78 16.07 -6.05
N LEU A 122 18.72 15.76 -5.32
CA LEU A 122 17.40 16.37 -5.48
C LEU A 122 17.19 17.44 -4.41
N PHE A 123 16.22 18.33 -4.62
CA PHE A 123 15.78 19.25 -3.57
C PHE A 123 15.21 18.49 -2.36
N LYS A 124 15.32 19.09 -1.18
CA LYS A 124 14.81 18.57 0.09
C LYS A 124 13.60 19.38 0.56
N ILE A 125 12.70 18.72 1.29
CA ILE A 125 11.62 19.34 2.06
C ILE A 125 11.96 19.10 3.53
N GLY A 126 12.52 20.12 4.18
CA GLY A 126 13.19 19.91 5.45
C GLY A 126 14.35 18.92 5.29
N THR A 127 14.26 17.76 5.93
CA THR A 127 15.24 16.67 5.84
C THR A 127 14.87 15.59 4.81
N VAL A 128 13.68 15.65 4.22
CA VAL A 128 13.13 14.59 3.35
C VAL A 128 13.42 14.86 1.89
N SER A 129 13.76 13.84 1.11
CA SER A 129 13.97 13.96 -0.34
C SER A 129 12.69 14.29 -1.09
N GLY A 130 12.78 15.19 -2.08
CA GLY A 130 11.63 15.67 -2.84
C GLY A 130 10.79 14.58 -3.53
N TYR A 131 11.40 13.45 -3.92
CA TYR A 131 10.68 12.34 -4.55
C TYR A 131 9.70 11.63 -3.60
N MET A 132 9.84 11.81 -2.28
CA MET A 132 8.89 11.25 -1.31
C MET A 132 7.48 11.83 -1.51
N MET A 133 7.37 13.03 -2.12
CA MET A 133 6.12 13.53 -2.68
C MET A 133 5.73 12.69 -3.91
N GLY A 134 4.95 11.65 -3.68
CA GLY A 134 4.45 10.74 -4.73
C GLY A 134 4.98 9.31 -4.59
N LEU A 135 6.13 9.08 -3.94
CA LEU A 135 6.67 7.73 -3.77
C LEU A 135 5.67 6.79 -3.09
N TRP A 136 4.96 7.27 -2.06
CA TRP A 136 3.97 6.49 -1.33
C TRP A 136 2.75 6.09 -2.17
N THR A 137 2.48 6.78 -3.29
CA THR A 137 1.44 6.38 -4.25
C THR A 137 1.68 4.95 -4.74
N ILE A 138 2.95 4.55 -4.94
CA ILE A 138 3.30 3.23 -5.48
C ILE A 138 2.75 2.10 -4.60
N PRO A 139 3.19 1.93 -3.33
CA PRO A 139 2.68 0.87 -2.48
C PRO A 139 1.20 1.04 -2.15
N LEU A 140 0.75 2.26 -1.85
CA LEU A 140 -0.63 2.48 -1.41
C LEU A 140 -1.65 2.19 -2.52
N PHE A 141 -1.34 2.50 -3.78
CA PHE A 141 -2.20 2.13 -4.91
C PHE A 141 -2.40 0.61 -4.97
N ILE A 142 -1.29 -0.15 -4.94
CA ILE A 142 -1.32 -1.62 -5.00
C ILE A 142 -2.10 -2.19 -3.82
N ILE A 143 -1.78 -1.75 -2.60
CA ILE A 143 -2.41 -2.23 -1.36
C ILE A 143 -3.92 -2.03 -1.40
N VAL A 144 -4.37 -0.82 -1.71
CA VAL A 144 -5.81 -0.49 -1.72
C VAL A 144 -6.52 -1.18 -2.88
N PHE A 145 -5.89 -1.23 -4.07
CA PHE A 145 -6.44 -1.93 -5.23
C PHE A 145 -6.68 -3.41 -4.94
N VAL A 146 -5.68 -4.10 -4.41
CA VAL A 146 -5.80 -5.52 -4.02
C VAL A 146 -6.86 -5.68 -2.93
N GLY A 147 -6.91 -4.78 -1.95
CA GLY A 147 -7.96 -4.79 -0.93
C GLY A 147 -9.38 -4.67 -1.50
N GLU A 148 -9.62 -3.76 -2.45
CA GLU A 148 -10.92 -3.66 -3.13
C GLU A 148 -11.29 -4.94 -3.89
N GLN A 149 -10.33 -5.53 -4.61
CA GLN A 149 -10.57 -6.74 -5.39
C GLN A 149 -10.79 -7.98 -4.50
N MET A 150 -10.02 -8.11 -3.40
CA MET A 150 -10.22 -9.16 -2.41
C MET A 150 -11.58 -9.03 -1.72
N GLU A 151 -12.03 -7.82 -1.41
CA GLU A 151 -13.32 -7.61 -0.79
C GLU A 151 -14.48 -8.00 -1.73
N LYS A 152 -14.38 -7.65 -3.01
CA LYS A 152 -15.38 -8.05 -4.03
C LYS A 152 -15.48 -9.56 -4.19
N ARG A 153 -14.35 -10.27 -4.13
CA ARG A 153 -14.28 -11.73 -4.36
C ARG A 153 -14.59 -12.55 -3.11
N PHE A 154 -14.27 -12.02 -1.93
CA PHE A 154 -14.32 -12.77 -0.69
C PHE A 154 -15.18 -12.07 0.37
N SER A 155 -14.56 -11.46 1.38
CA SER A 155 -15.24 -10.75 2.45
C SER A 155 -14.36 -9.62 2.97
N SER A 156 -14.97 -8.64 3.62
CA SER A 156 -14.25 -7.51 4.21
C SER A 156 -13.17 -7.94 5.21
N GLY A 157 -13.42 -9.00 5.99
CA GLY A 157 -12.43 -9.54 6.93
C GLY A 157 -11.21 -10.16 6.23
N LYS A 158 -11.44 -10.94 5.16
CA LYS A 158 -10.34 -11.51 4.36
C LYS A 158 -9.56 -10.43 3.60
N ALA A 159 -10.26 -9.40 3.11
CA ALA A 159 -9.63 -8.25 2.49
C ALA A 159 -8.75 -7.46 3.48
N ALA A 160 -9.23 -7.24 4.71
CA ALA A 160 -8.44 -6.59 5.76
C ALA A 160 -7.17 -7.39 6.08
N LEU A 161 -7.27 -8.70 6.24
CA LEU A 161 -6.09 -9.56 6.45
C LEU A 161 -5.11 -9.48 5.26
N GLY A 162 -5.63 -9.51 4.03
CA GLY A 162 -4.83 -9.36 2.81
C GLY A 162 -4.12 -8.02 2.71
N VAL A 163 -4.83 -6.93 3.02
CA VAL A 163 -4.27 -5.56 3.07
C VAL A 163 -3.19 -5.45 4.13
N GLY A 164 -3.43 -5.95 5.35
CA GLY A 164 -2.43 -5.90 6.41
C GLY A 164 -1.17 -6.70 6.06
N PHE A 165 -1.33 -7.90 5.53
CA PHE A 165 -0.21 -8.74 5.07
C PHE A 165 0.56 -8.10 3.92
N LEU A 166 -0.14 -7.56 2.92
CA LEU A 166 0.49 -6.91 1.77
C LEU A 166 1.21 -5.63 2.19
N SER A 167 0.67 -4.87 3.13
CA SER A 167 1.33 -3.68 3.69
C SER A 167 2.65 -4.06 4.36
N LEU A 168 2.65 -5.11 5.18
CA LEU A 168 3.87 -5.62 5.82
C LEU A 168 4.92 -6.03 4.78
N ILE A 169 4.52 -6.74 3.71
CA ILE A 169 5.46 -7.15 2.65
C ILE A 169 6.01 -5.93 1.91
N MET A 170 5.15 -5.00 1.50
CA MET A 170 5.56 -3.88 0.67
C MET A 170 6.46 -2.92 1.44
N PHE A 171 6.06 -2.52 2.63
CA PHE A 171 6.83 -1.56 3.41
C PHE A 171 8.05 -2.22 4.08
N GLY A 172 7.89 -3.38 4.71
CA GLY A 172 9.03 -4.13 5.26
C GLY A 172 10.05 -4.54 4.18
N GLY A 173 9.59 -4.89 2.99
CA GLY A 173 10.46 -5.14 1.83
C GLY A 173 11.20 -3.88 1.37
N SER A 174 10.53 -2.72 1.39
CA SER A 174 11.15 -1.44 1.06
C SER A 174 12.24 -1.05 2.05
N GLU A 175 12.00 -1.20 3.36
CA GLU A 175 12.99 -0.98 4.43
C GLU A 175 14.22 -1.88 4.25
N GLN A 176 14.00 -3.15 3.88
CA GLN A 176 15.09 -4.11 3.71
C GLN A 176 15.97 -3.84 2.47
N THR A 177 15.48 -3.08 1.48
CA THR A 177 16.12 -2.98 0.16
C THR A 177 16.53 -1.58 -0.27
N LEU A 178 15.80 -0.54 0.12
CA LEU A 178 16.02 0.81 -0.45
C LEU A 178 17.24 1.54 0.10
N TRP A 179 17.81 1.06 1.20
CA TRP A 179 19.13 1.50 1.66
C TRP A 179 20.23 1.18 0.63
N MET A 180 20.06 0.13 -0.19
CA MET A 180 21.02 -0.24 -1.25
C MET A 180 21.05 0.79 -2.38
N LEU A 181 20.00 1.59 -2.51
CA LEU A 181 19.91 2.67 -3.48
C LEU A 181 20.32 4.01 -2.88
N GLU A 182 20.82 4.06 -1.64
CA GLU A 182 21.12 5.31 -0.92
C GLU A 182 19.89 6.24 -0.79
N SER A 183 18.69 5.65 -0.75
CA SER A 183 17.41 6.39 -0.72
C SER A 183 17.08 6.89 0.69
N TRP A 184 16.87 5.96 1.62
CA TRP A 184 16.81 6.23 3.04
C TRP A 184 17.30 5.02 3.83
N TYR A 185 17.62 5.25 5.10
CA TYR A 185 17.91 4.17 6.03
C TYR A 185 17.57 4.58 7.47
N ALA A 186 17.17 3.59 8.27
CA ALA A 186 16.97 3.75 9.69
C ALA A 186 18.31 3.80 10.44
N ARG A 187 18.34 4.51 11.56
CA ARG A 187 19.48 4.56 12.49
C ARG A 187 19.02 4.65 13.93
N ASN A 188 19.89 4.23 14.85
CA ASN A 188 19.69 4.34 16.30
C ASN A 188 18.42 3.63 16.84
N VAL A 189 17.83 2.73 16.09
CA VAL A 189 16.65 1.93 16.47
C VAL A 189 16.95 0.45 16.40
N THR A 190 16.11 -0.36 17.02
CA THR A 190 16.20 -1.82 16.96
C THR A 190 15.83 -2.28 15.55
N MET A 191 16.71 -3.07 14.95
CA MET A 191 16.56 -3.55 13.57
C MET A 191 16.72 -5.07 13.48
N VAL A 192 15.98 -5.68 12.56
CA VAL A 192 16.26 -7.04 12.06
C VAL A 192 16.73 -6.90 10.62
N GLY A 193 18.01 -7.17 10.37
CA GLY A 193 18.63 -6.78 9.10
C GLY A 193 18.66 -5.26 8.97
N HIS A 194 18.02 -4.71 7.94
CA HIS A 194 17.87 -3.26 7.73
C HIS A 194 16.48 -2.74 8.09
N VAL A 195 15.59 -3.61 8.57
CA VAL A 195 14.21 -3.27 8.89
C VAL A 195 14.12 -2.74 10.32
N ALA A 196 13.66 -1.50 10.49
CA ALA A 196 13.33 -0.95 11.79
C ALA A 196 12.07 -1.63 12.36
N ILE A 197 12.16 -2.21 13.56
CA ILE A 197 11.04 -2.99 14.12
C ILE A 197 9.85 -2.09 14.46
N TYR A 198 10.11 -0.86 14.94
CA TYR A 198 9.07 0.03 15.44
C TYR A 198 8.06 0.47 14.37
N ILE A 199 8.44 0.46 13.09
CA ILE A 199 7.63 1.01 12.00
C ILE A 199 6.66 -0.02 11.38
N LEU A 200 6.91 -1.32 11.57
CA LEU A 200 6.14 -2.38 10.92
C LEU A 200 4.65 -2.37 11.27
N ILE A 201 4.32 -2.20 12.56
CA ILE A 201 2.91 -2.12 12.99
C ILE A 201 2.25 -0.81 12.48
N PRO A 202 2.88 0.38 12.64
CA PRO A 202 2.41 1.60 12.00
C PRO A 202 2.13 1.48 10.49
N GLU A 203 2.96 0.77 9.74
CA GLU A 203 2.80 0.56 8.30
C GLU A 203 1.61 -0.36 7.95
N ILE A 204 1.37 -1.39 8.76
CA ILE A 204 0.15 -2.21 8.66
C ILE A 204 -1.09 -1.34 8.93
N ILE A 205 -1.03 -0.50 9.97
CA ILE A 205 -2.11 0.43 10.31
C ILE A 205 -2.34 1.42 9.16
N LEU A 206 -1.27 1.96 8.56
CA LEU A 206 -1.34 2.87 7.41
C LEU A 206 -2.06 2.23 6.24
N GLY A 207 -1.69 1.01 5.84
CA GLY A 207 -2.33 0.32 4.73
C GLY A 207 -3.81 0.01 4.98
N LEU A 208 -4.14 -0.49 6.18
CA LEU A 208 -5.53 -0.73 6.59
C LEU A 208 -6.35 0.57 6.63
N ALA A 209 -5.83 1.62 7.25
CA ALA A 209 -6.50 2.91 7.34
C ALA A 209 -6.69 3.55 5.97
N THR A 210 -5.73 3.40 5.07
CA THR A 210 -5.84 3.88 3.69
C THR A 210 -6.93 3.15 2.94
N TRP A 211 -6.98 1.81 3.02
CA TRP A 211 -8.01 1.01 2.37
C TRP A 211 -9.42 1.33 2.89
N TYR A 212 -9.60 1.36 4.22
CA TYR A 212 -10.88 1.73 4.82
C TYR A 212 -11.27 3.18 4.51
N GLY A 213 -10.33 4.11 4.65
CA GLY A 213 -10.55 5.53 4.36
C GLY A 213 -10.98 5.74 2.92
N TYR A 214 -10.28 5.11 1.96
CA TYR A 214 -10.65 5.17 0.54
C TYR A 214 -12.09 4.72 0.30
N LYS A 215 -12.50 3.57 0.89
CA LYS A 215 -13.87 3.06 0.74
C LYS A 215 -14.92 4.07 1.19
N MET A 216 -14.66 4.83 2.25
CA MET A 216 -15.58 5.84 2.77
C MET A 216 -15.71 7.06 1.86
N VAL A 217 -14.65 7.40 1.12
CA VAL A 217 -14.58 8.65 0.33
C VAL A 217 -14.48 8.45 -1.18
N LYS A 218 -14.49 7.20 -1.69
CA LYS A 218 -14.25 6.90 -3.10
C LYS A 218 -15.17 7.67 -4.04
N SER A 219 -16.46 7.75 -3.71
CA SER A 219 -17.49 8.46 -4.48
C SER A 219 -17.64 9.94 -4.12
N ARG A 220 -16.83 10.45 -3.18
CA ARG A 220 -16.87 11.85 -2.73
C ARG A 220 -15.90 12.72 -3.52
N ASN A 221 -16.08 14.03 -3.45
CA ASN A 221 -15.19 14.99 -4.11
C ASN A 221 -13.78 15.00 -3.48
N VAL A 222 -12.88 15.77 -4.09
CA VAL A 222 -11.48 15.89 -3.68
C VAL A 222 -11.33 16.38 -2.25
N LEU A 223 -12.19 17.30 -1.76
CA LEU A 223 -12.09 17.83 -0.40
C LEU A 223 -12.24 16.72 0.66
N TYR A 224 -13.23 15.83 0.51
CA TYR A 224 -13.38 14.70 1.44
C TYR A 224 -12.20 13.73 1.38
N LYS A 225 -11.64 13.50 0.18
CA LYS A 225 -10.42 12.71 -0.01
C LYS A 225 -9.24 13.34 0.74
N THR A 226 -9.06 14.66 0.62
CA THR A 226 -8.01 15.41 1.32
C THR A 226 -8.17 15.33 2.83
N ILE A 227 -9.38 15.53 3.37
CA ILE A 227 -9.63 15.43 4.81
C ILE A 227 -9.33 14.02 5.32
N ALA A 228 -9.80 12.99 4.62
CA ALA A 228 -9.53 11.60 5.00
C ALA A 228 -8.03 11.28 4.92
N ALA A 229 -7.35 11.68 3.85
CA ALA A 229 -5.91 11.50 3.69
C ALA A 229 -5.10 12.20 4.80
N PHE A 230 -5.48 13.43 5.16
CA PHE A 230 -4.87 14.13 6.28
C PHE A 230 -5.08 13.40 7.60
N GLY A 231 -6.30 12.91 7.87
CA GLY A 231 -6.59 12.10 9.06
C GLY A 231 -5.77 10.80 9.12
N ILE A 232 -5.60 10.10 7.99
CA ILE A 232 -4.77 8.89 7.90
C ILE A 232 -3.30 9.23 8.15
N MET A 233 -2.79 10.34 7.60
CA MET A 233 -1.43 10.79 7.88
C MET A 233 -1.22 11.02 9.38
N GLN A 234 -2.16 11.69 10.05
CA GLN A 234 -2.06 11.92 11.50
C GLN A 234 -2.12 10.62 12.30
N LEU A 235 -2.97 9.68 11.90
CA LEU A 235 -3.03 8.34 12.51
C LEU A 235 -1.71 7.58 12.35
N TYR A 236 -1.12 7.61 11.16
CA TYR A 236 0.17 6.96 10.90
C TYR A 236 1.30 7.61 11.70
N LEU A 237 1.41 8.94 11.67
CA LEU A 237 2.41 9.67 12.47
C LEU A 237 2.27 9.37 13.96
N GLY A 238 1.05 9.42 14.50
CA GLY A 238 0.79 9.09 15.91
C GLY A 238 1.14 7.64 16.25
N SER A 239 0.83 6.70 15.34
CA SER A 239 1.20 5.29 15.50
C SER A 239 2.71 5.11 15.49
N ALA A 240 3.41 5.71 14.53
CA ALA A 240 4.87 5.62 14.42
C ALA A 240 5.57 6.19 15.66
N ALA A 241 5.12 7.34 16.16
CA ALA A 241 5.63 7.94 17.38
C ALA A 241 5.36 7.07 18.61
N TYR A 242 4.14 6.50 18.73
CA TYR A 242 3.77 5.62 19.83
C TYR A 242 4.62 4.34 19.86
N PHE A 243 4.73 3.64 18.74
CA PHE A 243 5.51 2.39 18.68
C PHE A 243 7.01 2.63 18.83
N TYR A 244 7.54 3.75 18.35
CA TYR A 244 8.90 4.18 18.67
C TYR A 244 9.07 4.33 20.19
N PHE A 245 8.18 5.08 20.86
CA PHE A 245 8.26 5.27 22.30
C PHE A 245 8.20 3.95 23.06
N VAL A 246 7.25 3.07 22.74
CA VAL A 246 7.11 1.78 23.42
C VAL A 246 8.35 0.91 23.21
N LEU A 247 8.81 0.73 21.98
CA LEU A 247 9.85 -0.25 21.69
C LEU A 247 11.26 0.29 21.95
N GLU A 248 11.55 1.52 21.53
CA GLU A 248 12.89 2.09 21.63
C GLU A 248 13.14 2.85 22.93
N THR A 249 12.08 3.35 23.58
CA THR A 249 12.23 4.13 24.82
C THR A 249 11.84 3.34 26.08
N LEU A 250 10.82 2.47 26.04
CA LEU A 250 10.41 1.72 27.24
C LEU A 250 10.98 0.29 27.32
N VAL A 251 11.03 -0.43 26.19
CA VAL A 251 11.49 -1.83 26.19
C VAL A 251 13.01 -1.93 26.11
N ARG A 252 13.66 -1.02 25.38
CA ARG A 252 15.12 -1.02 25.19
C ARG A 252 15.90 -0.32 26.30
N SER A 253 15.26 0.55 27.09
CA SER A 253 15.87 1.28 28.24
C SER A 253 16.17 0.34 29.40
#